data_AF-R2RSI4-F1
#
_entry.id   AF-R2RSI4-F1
#
_cell.length_a   1.000
_cell.length_b   1.000
_cell.length_c   1.000
_cell.angle_alpha   90.00
_cell.angle_beta   90.00
_cell.angle_gamma   90.00
#
_symmetry.space_group_name_H-M   'P 1'
#
loop_
_entity.id
_entity.type
_entity.pdbx_description
1 polymer ?
#
loop_
_entity_poly.entity_id
_entity_poly.type
_entity_poly.pdbx_seq_one_letter_code
_entity_poly.pdbx_strand_id
1 'polypeptide(L)'
;MRKEVSRPKEAVTNIKQGKFDFKDVLLIVGSPLIGIISSYLVPSILEIPYILAYPAILYLLLSPSDIHGKKNYQVAIQVLLKDRKIYHSVNPPREEETNEL
;
A
#
# COMPACT_ATOMS: atom_id res chain seq x y z
N MET A 1 15.60 41.06 0.58
CA MET A 1 16.30 39.83 1.01
C MET A 1 15.64 38.63 0.33
N ARG A 2 16.38 37.86 -0.48
CA ARG A 2 15.86 36.67 -1.17
C ARG A 2 15.87 35.51 -0.17
N LYS A 3 14.70 34.95 0.18
CA LYS A 3 14.62 33.76 1.03
C LYS A 3 15.08 32.56 0.21
N GLU A 4 16.27 32.05 0.49
CA GLU A 4 16.73 30.77 -0.03
C GLU A 4 16.00 29.66 0.72
N VAL A 5 15.07 29.01 0.04
CA VAL A 5 14.36 27.84 0.57
C VAL A 5 15.30 26.65 0.41
N SER A 6 15.74 26.07 1.51
CA SER A 6 16.59 24.88 1.51
C SER A 6 15.86 23.73 0.83
N ARG A 7 16.40 23.27 -0.29
CA ARG A 7 15.91 22.06 -0.98
C ARG A 7 16.17 20.87 -0.06
N PRO A 8 15.18 20.01 0.23
CA PRO A 8 15.43 18.83 1.07
C PRO A 8 16.48 17.97 0.37
N LYS A 9 17.59 17.69 1.07
CA LYS A 9 18.60 16.71 0.63
C LYS A 9 17.87 15.42 0.32
N GLU A 10 18.05 14.91 -0.90
CA GLU A 10 17.52 13.61 -1.29
C GLU A 10 17.91 12.59 -0.21
N ALA A 11 16.89 12.00 0.42
CA ALA A 11 17.08 11.02 1.46
C ALA A 11 17.65 9.76 0.80
N VAL A 12 18.98 9.68 0.70
CA VAL A 12 19.69 8.43 0.42
C VAL A 12 19.49 7.54 1.64
N THR A 13 18.33 6.89 1.69
CA THR A 13 18.05 5.87 2.69
C THR A 13 18.64 4.59 2.15
N ASN A 14 19.44 3.90 2.96
CA ASN A 14 19.78 2.50 2.72
C ASN A 14 18.48 1.73 2.98
N ILE A 15 17.67 1.54 1.93
CA ILE A 15 16.27 1.12 2.04
C ILE A 15 16.23 -0.35 2.47
N LYS A 16 15.89 -0.60 3.74
CA LYS A 16 15.43 -1.92 4.18
C LYS A 16 14.01 -2.12 3.64
N GLN A 17 13.90 -2.55 2.39
CA GLN A 17 12.64 -3.05 1.84
C GLN A 17 12.10 -4.15 2.77
N GLY A 18 10.78 -4.18 2.98
CA GLY A 18 10.13 -5.19 3.83
C GLY A 18 10.53 -6.57 3.33
N LYS A 19 11.33 -7.31 4.10
CA LYS A 19 11.91 -8.55 3.60
C LYS A 19 10.80 -9.59 3.43
N PHE A 20 10.82 -10.26 2.29
CA PHE A 20 10.07 -11.48 2.08
C PHE A 20 10.72 -12.56 2.96
N ASP A 21 10.02 -13.00 3.98
CA ASP A 21 10.54 -13.89 5.03
C ASP A 21 10.16 -15.35 4.72
N PHE A 22 10.90 -16.30 5.28
CA PHE A 22 10.61 -17.73 5.11
C PHE A 22 9.19 -18.11 5.57
N LYS A 23 8.69 -17.41 6.60
CA LYS A 23 7.31 -17.57 7.08
C LYS A 23 6.28 -17.23 6.01
N ASP A 24 6.55 -16.22 5.16
CA ASP A 24 5.66 -15.84 4.07
C ASP A 24 5.62 -16.93 3.00
N VAL A 25 6.77 -17.52 2.68
CA VAL A 25 6.88 -18.65 1.76
C VAL A 25 6.07 -19.84 2.30
N LEU A 26 6.22 -20.16 3.58
CA LEU A 26 5.49 -21.26 4.20
C LEU A 26 3.97 -21.05 4.13
N LEU A 27 3.50 -19.82 4.35
CA LEU A 27 2.09 -19.46 4.21
C LEU A 27 1.59 -19.61 2.78
N ILE A 28 2.37 -19.18 1.78
CA ILE A 28 2.01 -19.31 0.36
C ILE A 28 1.92 -20.79 -0.03
N VAL A 29 2.92 -21.59 0.34
CA VAL A 29 2.97 -23.02 0.00
C VAL A 29 1.87 -23.81 0.72
N GLY A 30 1.52 -23.43 1.96
CA GLY A 30 0.42 -24.04 2.72
C GLY A 30 -0.99 -23.59 2.30
N SER A 31 -1.11 -22.48 1.59
CA SER A 31 -2.41 -21.89 1.22
C SER A 31 -3.33 -22.74 0.33
N PRO A 32 -2.84 -23.63 -0.56
CA PRO A 32 -3.73 -24.50 -1.34
C PRO A 32 -4.59 -25.42 -0.47
N LEU A 33 -4.12 -25.80 0.73
CA LEU A 33 -4.93 -26.60 1.66
C LEU A 33 -6.21 -25.86 2.09
N ILE A 34 -6.11 -24.55 2.30
CA ILE A 34 -7.26 -23.70 2.61
C ILE A 34 -8.17 -23.59 1.37
N GLY A 35 -7.57 -23.50 0.18
CA GLY A 35 -8.30 -23.52 -1.09
C GLY A 35 -9.12 -24.78 -1.27
N ILE A 36 -8.56 -25.97 -0.96
CA ILE A 36 -9.26 -27.25 -1.05
C ILE A 36 -10.39 -27.35 -0.01
N ILE A 37 -10.17 -26.88 1.22
CA ILE A 37 -11.21 -26.90 2.27
C ILE A 37 -12.35 -25.91 1.95
N SER A 38 -12.06 -24.82 1.26
CA SER A 38 -13.08 -23.83 0.88
C SER A 38 -13.70 -24.07 -0.49
N SER A 39 -13.13 -24.95 -1.33
CA SER A 39 -13.65 -25.24 -2.67
C SER A 39 -15.03 -25.90 -2.64
N TYR A 40 -15.44 -26.52 -1.54
CA TYR A 40 -16.80 -27.06 -1.35
C TYR A 40 -17.91 -25.99 -1.48
N LEU A 41 -17.59 -24.71 -1.34
CA LEU A 41 -18.55 -23.61 -1.52
C LEU A 41 -18.61 -23.10 -2.97
N VAL A 42 -17.73 -23.58 -3.84
CA VAL A 42 -17.53 -23.08 -5.20
C VAL A 42 -17.98 -24.15 -6.21
N PRO A 43 -18.58 -23.78 -7.36
CA PRO A 43 -18.89 -24.76 -8.41
C PRO A 43 -17.64 -25.50 -8.89
N SER A 44 -17.76 -26.81 -9.14
CA SER A 44 -16.63 -27.67 -9.53
C SER A 44 -15.87 -27.19 -10.78
N ILE A 45 -16.54 -26.47 -11.68
CA ILE A 45 -15.91 -25.90 -12.89
C ILE A 45 -14.84 -24.84 -12.55
N LEU A 46 -14.93 -24.20 -11.38
CA LEU A 46 -14.03 -23.15 -10.90
C LEU A 46 -13.09 -23.61 -9.80
N GLU A 47 -13.14 -24.87 -9.38
CA GLU A 47 -12.37 -25.37 -8.25
C GLU A 47 -10.86 -25.21 -8.45
N ILE A 48 -10.33 -25.63 -9.60
CA ILE A 48 -8.91 -25.54 -9.93
C ILE A 48 -8.41 -24.08 -9.92
N PRO A 49 -9.01 -23.14 -10.69
CA PRO A 49 -8.55 -21.75 -10.67
C PRO A 49 -8.74 -21.10 -9.30
N TYR A 50 -9.77 -21.48 -8.55
CA TYR A 50 -10.01 -20.99 -7.20
C TYR A 50 -8.90 -21.43 -6.23
N ILE A 51 -8.51 -22.71 -6.23
CA ILE A 51 -7.41 -23.22 -5.40
C ILE A 51 -6.08 -22.53 -5.76
N LEU A 52 -5.80 -22.32 -7.06
CA LEU A 52 -4.60 -21.64 -7.52
C LEU A 52 -4.60 -20.13 -7.22
N ALA A 53 -5.76 -19.52 -7.05
CA ALA A 53 -5.87 -18.11 -6.70
C ALA A 53 -5.30 -17.83 -5.29
N TYR A 54 -5.41 -18.77 -4.35
CA TYR A 54 -4.87 -18.61 -3.00
C TYR A 54 -3.38 -18.27 -2.96
N PRO A 55 -2.47 -19.12 -3.48
CA PRO A 55 -1.04 -18.83 -3.45
C PRO A 55 -0.70 -17.58 -4.27
N ALA A 56 -1.40 -17.32 -5.38
CA ALA A 56 -1.19 -16.12 -6.19
C ALA A 56 -1.55 -14.83 -5.44
N ILE A 57 -2.71 -14.79 -4.78
CA ILE A 57 -3.16 -13.63 -3.99
C ILE A 57 -2.26 -13.42 -2.78
N LEU A 58 -1.90 -14.48 -2.06
CA LEU A 58 -0.97 -14.39 -0.93
C LEU A 58 0.41 -13.90 -1.35
N TYR A 59 0.93 -14.37 -2.48
CA TYR A 59 2.18 -13.88 -3.04
C TYR A 59 2.10 -12.37 -3.28
N LEU A 60 1.04 -11.89 -3.95
CA LEU A 60 0.85 -10.46 -4.20
C LEU A 60 0.72 -9.64 -2.91
N LEU A 61 0.01 -10.14 -1.89
CA LEU A 61 -0.21 -9.45 -0.62
C LEU A 61 1.04 -9.39 0.27
N LEU A 62 1.82 -10.46 0.31
CA LEU A 62 3.01 -10.58 1.15
C LEU A 62 4.27 -10.05 0.48
N SER A 63 4.23 -9.86 -0.85
CA SER A 63 5.32 -9.22 -1.60
C SER A 63 5.64 -7.82 -1.02
N PRO A 64 6.94 -7.44 -0.96
CA PRO A 64 7.34 -6.10 -0.59
C PRO A 64 6.64 -5.06 -1.46
N SER A 65 6.17 -3.99 -0.82
CA SER A 65 5.67 -2.81 -1.54
C SER A 65 6.80 -1.82 -1.79
N ASP A 66 6.60 -0.92 -2.75
CA ASP A 66 7.50 0.22 -2.97
C ASP A 66 7.54 1.20 -1.78
N ILE A 67 6.58 1.07 -0.84
CA ILE A 67 6.53 1.88 0.37
C ILE A 67 7.42 1.25 1.45
N HIS A 68 8.34 2.05 1.99
CA HIS A 68 9.37 1.63 2.94
C HIS A 68 8.81 0.80 4.11
N GLY A 69 9.40 -0.40 4.28
CA GLY A 69 9.13 -1.30 5.41
C GLY A 69 7.74 -1.94 5.39
N LYS A 70 6.96 -1.73 4.32
CA LYS A 70 5.58 -2.20 4.22
C LYS A 70 5.45 -3.29 3.16
N LYS A 71 4.63 -4.27 3.47
CA LYS A 71 4.13 -5.27 2.51
C LYS A 71 2.88 -4.74 1.81
N ASN A 72 2.55 -5.28 0.65
CA ASN A 72 1.40 -4.83 -0.14
C ASN A 72 0.08 -4.83 0.63
N TYR A 73 -0.17 -5.82 1.49
CA TYR A 73 -1.39 -5.84 2.32
C TYR A 73 -1.50 -4.62 3.25
N GLN A 74 -0.39 -4.14 3.81
CA GLN A 74 -0.39 -2.99 4.73
C GLN A 74 -0.70 -1.69 4.00
N VAL A 75 -0.22 -1.57 2.76
CA VAL A 75 -0.51 -0.43 1.89
C VAL A 75 -1.97 -0.47 1.46
N ALA A 76 -2.48 -1.64 1.04
CA ALA A 76 -3.87 -1.82 0.65
C ALA A 76 -4.84 -1.43 1.78
N ILE A 77 -4.60 -1.91 3.01
CA ILE A 77 -5.39 -1.55 4.19
C ILE A 77 -5.30 -0.05 4.48
N GLN A 78 -4.11 0.55 4.35
CA GLN A 78 -3.97 2.00 4.53
C GLN A 78 -4.76 2.79 3.49
N VAL A 79 -4.75 2.38 2.23
CA VAL A 79 -5.55 3.03 1.18
C VAL A 79 -7.05 2.87 1.45
N LEU A 80 -7.47 1.71 1.94
CA LEU A 80 -8.86 1.41 2.25
C LEU A 80 -9.38 2.21 3.46
N LEU A 81 -8.58 2.31 4.53
CA LEU A 81 -8.96 2.95 5.79
C LEU A 81 -8.64 4.46 5.84
N LYS A 82 -7.84 4.97 4.90
CA LYS A 82 -7.46 6.39 4.92
C LYS A 82 -8.64 7.25 4.52
N ASP A 83 -9.12 8.05 5.47
CA ASP A 83 -10.09 9.11 5.21
C ASP A 83 -9.59 10.01 4.09
N ARG A 84 -10.44 10.20 3.08
CA ARG A 84 -10.19 11.13 1.98
C ARG A 84 -10.26 12.56 2.51
N LYS A 85 -9.18 13.04 3.12
CA LYS A 85 -9.03 14.45 3.41
C LYS A 85 -8.83 15.20 2.09
N ILE A 86 -9.89 15.85 1.64
CA ILE A 86 -9.84 16.82 0.55
C ILE A 86 -9.08 18.02 1.09
N TYR A 87 -7.82 18.18 0.65
CA TYR A 87 -7.06 19.39 0.93
C TYR A 87 -7.81 20.56 0.28
N HIS A 88 -8.39 21.42 1.11
CA HIS A 88 -8.87 22.70 0.65
C HIS A 88 -7.64 23.60 0.50
N SER A 89 -7.50 24.28 -0.64
CA SER A 89 -6.49 25.31 -0.78
C SER A 89 -6.72 26.32 0.34
N VAL A 90 -5.69 26.58 1.15
CA VAL A 90 -5.69 27.72 2.05
C VAL A 90 -5.66 28.94 1.15
N ASN A 91 -6.83 29.53 0.89
CA ASN A 91 -6.88 30.84 0.23
C ASN A 91 -6.12 31.80 1.15
N PRO A 92 -5.01 32.40 0.71
CA PRO A 92 -4.39 33.46 1.49
C PRO A 92 -5.44 34.57 1.67
N PRO A 93 -5.51 35.20 2.86
CA PRO A 93 -6.35 36.39 3.03
C PRO A 93 -5.94 37.41 1.96
N ARG A 94 -6.94 37.95 1.26
CA ARG A 94 -6.75 38.97 0.23
C ARG A 94 -6.21 40.22 0.93
N GLU A 95 -4.91 40.47 0.83
CA GLU A 95 -4.27 41.71 1.26
C GLU A 95 -4.53 42.82 0.23
N GLU A 96 -5.79 43.23 0.10
CA GLU A 96 -6.20 44.45 -0.62
C GLU A 96 -7.42 44.92 0.20
N GLU A 97 -7.29 45.83 1.17
CA GLU A 97 -7.30 47.28 0.97
C GLU A 97 -6.63 47.98 2.18
N THR A 98 -5.31 48.12 2.17
CA THR A 98 -4.61 49.12 3.00
C THR A 98 -3.57 49.79 2.13
N ASN A 99 -4.04 50.68 1.25
CA ASN A 99 -3.28 51.82 0.69
C ASN A 99 -4.15 52.54 -0.34
N GLU A 100 -5.13 53.31 0.11
CA GLU A 100 -5.54 54.53 -0.61
C GLU A 100 -5.67 55.66 0.42
N LEU A 101 -4.59 56.47 0.44
CA LEU A 101 -4.47 57.91 0.74
C LEU A 101 -5.23 58.52 1.93
#